data_AF-A0A093JMY2-F1
#
_entry.id   AF-A0A093JMY2-F1
#
_cell.length_a   1.000
_cell.length_b   1.000
_cell.length_c   1.000
_cell.angle_alpha   90.00
_cell.angle_beta   90.00
_cell.angle_gamma   90.00
#
_symmetry.space_group_name_H-M   'P 1'
#
loop_
_entity.id
_entity.type
_entity.pdbx_description
1 polymer ?
#
loop_
_entity_poly.entity_id
_entity_poly.type
_entity_poly.pdbx_seq_one_letter_code
_entity_poly.pdbx_strand_id
1 'polypeptide(L)'
;DPQKTAFLLRKQWTLYSVTPLYKFSSANLKEYARLLGAFIAAEKQKGFAVEVGVDLDIRVTFSSLPDLRGSDQDHAAMHVQLSSRSVSSKNSEEKLMWSGWFCCVSGDDLSENIPEDFTCLPLFLANGAESYAAIVGSWFQKTFDCRFRRLAISPLNLTWMAAMWTGCKVEKNASATELVFSVPCLPQPLDISYAIHPEDAKALWDTVQKTPGEITQEEVDLFMDCLYSHFHRHFKIHLSATKLVKVSTAIASAHCDGIIKFLQSKYLIGVLMLLTELAISQIQ
;
A
#
# COMPACT_ATOMS: atom_id res chain seq x y z
N ASP A 1 -0.01 18.25 7.20
CA ASP A 1 -0.72 17.90 8.43
C ASP A 1 -0.26 16.52 8.95
N PRO A 2 0.65 16.50 9.93
CA PRO A 2 1.17 15.28 10.55
C PRO A 2 0.07 14.38 11.15
N GLN A 3 -1.07 14.94 11.54
CA GLN A 3 -2.18 14.17 12.10
C GLN A 3 -2.88 13.35 11.00
N LYS A 4 -2.91 13.84 9.76
CA LYS A 4 -3.54 13.14 8.65
C LYS A 4 -2.69 12.00 8.10
N THR A 5 -1.38 12.17 8.05
CA THR A 5 -0.45 11.10 7.65
C THR A 5 -0.34 10.00 8.71
N ALA A 6 -0.57 10.32 9.98
CA ALA A 6 -0.66 9.33 11.05
C ALA A 6 -1.77 8.28 10.80
N PHE A 7 -2.83 8.60 10.05
CA PHE A 7 -3.88 7.64 9.73
C PHE A 7 -3.44 6.50 8.81
N LEU A 8 -2.34 6.66 8.08
CA LEU A 8 -1.74 5.62 7.24
C LEU A 8 -0.89 4.63 8.06
N LEU A 9 -0.37 5.07 9.20
CA LEU A 9 0.54 4.27 10.02
C LEU A 9 -0.18 3.14 10.76
N ARG A 10 0.52 2.03 10.93
CA ARG A 10 0.12 0.85 11.73
C ARG A 10 -1.21 0.21 11.31
N LYS A 11 -1.69 0.53 10.10
CA LYS A 11 -2.84 -0.12 9.46
C LYS A 11 -2.38 -1.00 8.32
N GLN A 12 -3.19 -2.02 8.05
CA GLN A 12 -3.02 -2.88 6.89
C GLN A 12 -3.74 -2.28 5.69
N TRP A 13 -2.98 -1.98 4.66
CA TRP A 13 -3.48 -1.45 3.40
C TRP A 13 -3.39 -2.50 2.33
N THR A 14 -4.47 -2.63 1.59
CA THR A 14 -4.53 -3.36 0.35
C THR A 14 -4.17 -2.42 -0.79
N LEU A 15 -3.26 -2.82 -1.66
CA LEU A 15 -2.74 -2.03 -2.75
C LEU A 15 -3.41 -2.38 -4.09
N TYR A 16 -3.69 -1.35 -4.87
CA TYR A 16 -4.19 -1.44 -6.23
C TYR A 16 -3.43 -0.48 -7.14
N SER A 17 -3.21 -0.89 -8.38
CA SER A 17 -2.89 0.01 -9.48
C SER A 17 -4.18 0.51 -10.12
N VAL A 18 -4.20 1.80 -10.50
CA VAL A 18 -5.35 2.49 -11.06
C VAL A 18 -4.94 3.23 -12.32
N THR A 19 -5.61 2.96 -13.44
CA THR A 19 -5.37 3.73 -14.68
C THR A 19 -5.81 5.19 -14.49
N PRO A 20 -5.28 6.15 -15.28
CA PRO A 20 -5.70 7.54 -15.18
C PRO A 20 -7.22 7.72 -15.21
N LEU A 21 -7.73 8.65 -14.40
CA LEU A 21 -9.17 8.86 -14.21
C LEU A 21 -9.67 9.93 -15.19
N TYR A 22 -10.58 9.56 -16.09
CA TYR A 22 -11.18 10.47 -17.06
C TYR A 22 -12.08 11.49 -16.37
N LYS A 23 -11.80 12.78 -16.60
CA LYS A 23 -12.56 13.95 -16.09
C LYS A 23 -12.74 14.00 -14.56
N PHE A 24 -11.88 13.29 -13.83
CA PHE A 24 -11.83 13.46 -12.38
C PHE A 24 -11.34 14.88 -12.04
N SER A 25 -11.98 15.54 -11.07
CA SER A 25 -11.56 16.85 -10.62
C SER A 25 -11.72 17.00 -9.11
N SER A 26 -10.67 17.47 -8.43
CA SER A 26 -10.68 17.78 -7.00
C SER A 26 -11.60 18.95 -6.63
N ALA A 27 -12.17 19.67 -7.61
CA ALA A 27 -13.20 20.67 -7.36
C ALA A 27 -14.57 20.04 -7.00
N ASN A 28 -14.82 18.79 -7.42
CA ASN A 28 -16.15 18.16 -7.38
C ASN A 28 -16.33 17.18 -6.20
N LEU A 29 -15.43 17.20 -5.20
CA LEU A 29 -15.39 16.19 -4.13
C LEU A 29 -16.68 16.04 -3.34
N LYS A 30 -17.40 17.15 -3.08
CA LYS A 30 -18.68 17.11 -2.36
C LYS A 30 -19.75 16.37 -3.17
N GLU A 31 -19.75 16.57 -4.48
CA GLU A 31 -20.69 15.91 -5.38
C GLU A 31 -20.34 14.42 -5.53
N TYR A 32 -19.05 14.09 -5.66
CA TYR A 32 -18.58 12.70 -5.65
C TYR A 32 -18.96 11.95 -4.37
N ALA A 33 -18.85 12.60 -3.20
CA ALA A 33 -19.31 12.03 -1.94
C ALA A 33 -20.81 11.67 -1.96
N ARG A 34 -21.64 12.59 -2.47
CA ARG A 34 -23.10 12.39 -2.59
C ARG A 34 -23.43 11.25 -3.56
N LEU A 35 -22.80 11.24 -4.73
CA LEU A 35 -23.03 10.24 -5.78
C LEU A 35 -22.57 8.84 -5.33
N LEU A 36 -21.38 8.73 -4.72
CA LEU A 36 -20.89 7.47 -4.18
C LEU A 36 -21.77 6.96 -3.02
N GLY A 37 -22.25 7.85 -2.15
CA GLY A 37 -23.20 7.48 -1.09
C GLY A 37 -24.50 6.89 -1.64
N ALA A 38 -25.09 7.55 -2.63
CA ALA A 38 -26.28 7.04 -3.33
C ALA A 38 -26.02 5.70 -4.03
N PHE A 39 -24.85 5.55 -4.66
CA PHE A 39 -24.44 4.29 -5.31
C PHE A 39 -24.31 3.14 -4.31
N ILE A 40 -23.65 3.37 -3.17
CA ILE A 40 -23.51 2.37 -2.10
C ILE A 40 -24.88 1.95 -1.56
N ALA A 41 -25.78 2.91 -1.32
CA ALA A 41 -27.14 2.62 -0.87
C ALA A 41 -27.90 1.74 -1.87
N ALA A 42 -27.77 2.02 -3.17
CA ALA A 42 -28.38 1.22 -4.23
C ALA A 42 -27.79 -0.20 -4.33
N GLU A 43 -26.46 -0.36 -4.20
CA GLU A 43 -25.80 -1.67 -4.25
C GLU A 43 -26.13 -2.54 -3.02
N LYS A 44 -26.33 -1.92 -1.84
CA LYS A 44 -26.84 -2.60 -0.65
C LYS A 44 -28.24 -3.18 -0.87
N GLN A 45 -29.15 -2.42 -1.48
CA GLN A 45 -30.51 -2.88 -1.78
C GLN A 45 -30.56 -4.04 -2.78
N LYS A 46 -29.54 -4.18 -3.63
CA LYS A 46 -29.38 -5.30 -4.58
C LYS A 46 -28.78 -6.56 -3.96
N GLY A 47 -28.43 -6.56 -2.66
CA GLY A 47 -27.96 -7.73 -1.93
C GLY A 47 -26.46 -7.98 -1.94
N PHE A 48 -25.63 -7.06 -2.47
CA PHE A 48 -24.17 -7.24 -2.50
C PHE A 48 -23.45 -6.97 -1.16
N ALA A 49 -24.16 -6.44 -0.17
CA ALA A 49 -23.59 -6.14 1.16
C ALA A 49 -24.62 -6.40 2.26
N VAL A 50 -24.93 -7.67 2.51
CA VAL A 50 -25.68 -8.09 3.70
C VAL A 50 -24.66 -8.51 4.77
N GLU A 51 -24.11 -7.54 5.50
CA GLU A 51 -23.76 -7.82 6.90
C GLU A 51 -25.05 -7.70 7.69
N VAL A 52 -25.44 -8.82 8.31
CA VAL A 52 -26.67 -8.94 9.11
C VAL A 52 -26.61 -7.95 10.28
N GLY A 53 -27.49 -6.95 10.25
CA GLY A 53 -27.81 -6.14 11.42
C GLY A 53 -27.54 -4.64 11.28
N VAL A 54 -28.63 -3.89 11.45
CA VAL A 54 -28.72 -2.41 11.56
C VAL A 54 -28.65 -1.67 10.22
N ASP A 55 -29.72 -0.91 9.96
CA ASP A 55 -29.82 0.07 8.86
C ASP A 55 -28.84 1.22 9.16
N LEU A 56 -27.57 1.00 8.81
CA LEU A 56 -26.50 1.96 9.03
C LEU A 56 -26.50 2.98 7.88
N ASP A 57 -26.83 4.23 8.20
CA ASP A 57 -26.61 5.36 7.31
C ASP A 57 -25.11 5.52 7.07
N ILE A 58 -24.68 5.25 5.83
CA ILE A 58 -23.28 5.39 5.42
C ILE A 58 -23.07 6.82 4.96
N ARG A 59 -22.24 7.54 5.70
CA ARG A 59 -21.71 8.82 5.29
C ARG A 59 -20.44 8.59 4.49
N VAL A 60 -20.37 9.22 3.32
CA VAL A 60 -19.19 9.25 2.47
C VAL A 60 -18.53 10.62 2.58
N THR A 61 -17.21 10.65 2.72
CA THR A 61 -16.43 11.88 2.63
C THR A 61 -15.29 11.73 1.64
N PHE A 62 -15.00 12.81 0.93
CA PHE A 62 -13.82 12.97 0.09
C PHE A 62 -13.01 14.15 0.61
N SER A 63 -11.70 13.99 0.72
CA SER A 63 -10.81 15.09 1.07
C SER A 63 -9.49 15.00 0.31
N SER A 64 -8.87 16.14 0.05
CA SER A 64 -7.54 16.20 -0.54
C SER A 64 -6.48 16.34 0.56
N LEU A 65 -5.35 15.66 0.39
CA LEU A 65 -4.19 15.76 1.25
C LEU A 65 -2.94 16.11 0.42
N PRO A 66 -2.63 17.41 0.29
CA PRO A 66 -1.45 17.87 -0.44
C PRO A 66 -0.12 17.39 0.17
N ASP A 67 -0.11 17.05 1.46
CA ASP A 67 1.12 16.67 2.19
C ASP A 67 1.73 15.33 1.78
N LEU A 68 1.03 14.55 0.94
CA LEU A 68 1.53 13.28 0.41
C LEU A 68 2.13 13.42 -0.99
N ARG A 69 2.27 14.65 -1.52
CA ARG A 69 2.98 14.90 -2.77
C ARG A 69 4.49 14.64 -2.59
N GLY A 70 5.12 14.05 -3.59
CA GLY A 70 6.58 13.95 -3.70
C GLY A 70 7.20 15.21 -4.30
N SER A 71 6.53 15.82 -5.27
CA SER A 71 6.93 17.07 -5.94
C SER A 71 5.75 18.06 -6.05
N ASP A 72 6.02 19.32 -6.44
CA ASP A 72 4.95 20.30 -6.71
C ASP A 72 4.10 19.94 -7.95
N GLN A 73 4.61 19.05 -8.81
CA GLN A 73 3.92 18.56 -10.01
C GLN A 73 2.95 17.41 -9.71
N ASP A 74 3.17 16.69 -8.61
CA ASP A 74 2.28 15.60 -8.21
C ASP A 74 0.85 16.09 -7.91
N HIS A 75 -0.13 15.32 -8.38
CA HIS A 75 -1.51 15.51 -7.93
C HIS A 75 -1.61 15.28 -6.41
N ALA A 76 -2.41 16.13 -5.74
CA ALA A 76 -2.62 15.94 -4.30
C ALA A 76 -3.31 14.59 -4.05
N ALA A 77 -2.85 13.88 -3.02
CA ALA A 77 -3.48 12.62 -2.64
C ALA A 77 -4.97 12.85 -2.32
N MET A 78 -5.77 11.85 -2.66
CA MET A 78 -7.22 11.90 -2.50
C MET A 78 -7.68 10.82 -1.54
N HIS A 79 -8.36 11.24 -0.48
CA HIS A 79 -8.84 10.37 0.59
C HIS A 79 -10.35 10.20 0.50
N VAL A 80 -10.81 8.95 0.54
CA VAL A 80 -12.21 8.55 0.56
C VAL A 80 -12.48 7.81 1.87
N GLN A 81 -13.50 8.22 2.62
CA GLN A 81 -13.89 7.54 3.85
C GLN A 81 -15.36 7.16 3.83
N LEU A 82 -15.64 5.97 4.37
CA LEU A 82 -16.99 5.52 4.70
C LEU A 82 -17.09 5.45 6.22
N SER A 83 -17.99 6.25 6.80
CA SER A 83 -18.33 6.18 8.22
C SER A 83 -19.79 5.80 8.39
N SER A 84 -20.08 5.06 9.46
CA SER A 84 -21.45 4.73 9.85
C SER A 84 -21.90 5.63 10.99
N ARG A 85 -23.13 6.13 10.93
CA ARG A 85 -23.79 6.79 12.05
C ARG A 85 -24.88 5.88 12.63
N SER A 86 -24.85 5.66 13.94
CA SER A 86 -25.95 4.94 14.59
C SER A 86 -27.16 5.85 14.71
N VAL A 87 -28.29 5.42 14.15
CA VAL A 87 -29.57 6.16 14.17
C VAL A 87 -30.14 6.28 15.60
N SER A 88 -29.69 5.44 16.54
CA SER A 88 -30.27 5.32 17.88
C SER A 88 -29.73 6.28 18.94
N SER A 89 -28.68 7.07 18.67
CA SER A 89 -28.16 8.02 19.66
C SER A 89 -27.90 9.42 19.06
N LYS A 90 -28.46 10.45 19.72
CA LYS A 90 -28.26 11.87 19.40
C LYS A 90 -26.80 12.35 19.56
N ASN A 91 -25.95 11.51 20.17
CA ASN A 91 -24.50 11.70 20.36
C ASN A 91 -23.69 10.56 19.71
N SER A 92 -24.13 9.98 18.59
CA SER A 92 -23.37 8.90 17.96
C SER A 92 -22.06 9.44 17.37
N GLU A 93 -20.93 9.00 17.93
CA GLU A 93 -19.63 9.15 17.30
C GLU A 93 -19.64 8.44 15.94
N GLU A 94 -19.10 9.12 14.93
CA GLU A 94 -18.95 8.52 13.60
C GLU A 94 -17.88 7.43 13.64
N LYS A 95 -18.29 6.19 13.39
CA LYS A 95 -17.37 5.06 13.33
C LYS A 95 -16.84 4.91 11.91
N LEU A 96 -15.52 4.99 11.74
CA LEU A 96 -14.85 4.71 10.47
C LEU A 96 -15.00 3.22 10.13
N MET A 97 -15.60 2.92 8.98
CA MET A 97 -15.82 1.55 8.51
C MET A 97 -14.81 1.15 7.44
N TRP A 98 -14.44 2.09 6.57
CA TRP A 98 -13.52 1.86 5.47
C TRP A 98 -12.82 3.17 5.06
N SER A 99 -11.59 3.06 4.57
CA SER A 99 -10.77 4.18 4.09
C SER A 99 -10.04 3.79 2.81
N GLY A 100 -10.01 4.70 1.84
CA GLY A 100 -9.29 4.57 0.57
C GLY A 100 -8.43 5.79 0.31
N TRP A 101 -7.20 5.59 -0.18
CA TRP A 101 -6.28 6.68 -0.54
C TRP A 101 -5.79 6.50 -1.96
N PHE A 102 -5.96 7.51 -2.78
CA PHE A 102 -5.28 7.63 -4.06
C PHE A 102 -4.02 8.47 -3.87
N CYS A 103 -2.92 8.01 -4.42
CA CYS A 103 -1.61 8.61 -4.32
C CYS A 103 -0.94 8.67 -5.69
N CYS A 104 -0.16 9.73 -5.89
CA CYS A 104 0.81 9.88 -6.97
C CYS A 104 2.01 10.57 -6.32
N VAL A 105 3.08 9.82 -6.04
CA VAL A 105 4.28 10.36 -5.41
C VAL A 105 5.43 10.17 -6.38
N SER A 106 5.98 11.27 -6.87
CA SER A 106 7.00 11.32 -7.92
C SER A 106 6.57 10.54 -9.17
N GLY A 107 5.34 10.76 -9.62
CA GLY A 107 4.75 10.09 -10.79
C GLY A 107 5.01 10.81 -12.12
N ASP A 108 6.04 11.65 -12.17
CA ASP A 108 6.29 12.64 -13.23
C ASP A 108 6.32 11.98 -14.62
N ASP A 109 6.98 10.82 -14.76
CA ASP A 109 7.11 10.06 -16.02
C ASP A 109 5.77 9.68 -16.69
N LEU A 110 4.72 9.45 -15.89
CA LEU A 110 3.37 9.18 -16.42
C LEU A 110 2.60 10.47 -16.69
N SER A 111 2.77 11.48 -15.85
CA SER A 111 2.04 12.75 -15.98
C SER A 111 2.33 13.49 -17.28
N GLU A 112 3.57 13.43 -17.77
CA GLU A 112 3.98 14.09 -19.03
C GLU A 112 3.30 13.51 -20.28
N ASN A 113 2.82 12.26 -20.21
CA ASN A 113 2.28 11.52 -21.35
C ASN A 113 0.75 11.38 -21.31
N ILE A 114 0.09 11.98 -20.32
CA ILE A 114 -1.36 11.83 -20.11
C ILE A 114 -2.12 13.03 -20.71
N PRO A 115 -3.21 12.82 -21.48
CA PRO A 115 -4.02 13.93 -22.00
C PRO A 115 -4.66 14.75 -20.88
N GLU A 116 -4.89 16.05 -21.12
CA GLU A 116 -5.39 17.03 -20.12
C GLU A 116 -6.70 16.61 -19.41
N ASP A 117 -7.54 15.81 -20.07
CA ASP A 117 -8.79 15.31 -19.51
C ASP A 117 -8.61 14.23 -18.43
N PHE A 118 -7.40 13.73 -18.21
CA PHE A 118 -7.13 12.61 -17.30
C PHE A 118 -6.33 13.05 -16.08
N THR A 119 -6.71 12.55 -14.90
CA THR A 119 -5.94 12.73 -13.67
C THR A 119 -5.12 11.48 -13.37
N CYS A 120 -3.81 11.65 -13.13
CA CYS A 120 -2.92 10.54 -12.77
C CYS A 120 -2.89 10.32 -11.25
N LEU A 121 -3.47 9.21 -10.80
CA LEU A 121 -3.44 8.76 -9.40
C LEU A 121 -3.24 7.24 -9.37
N PRO A 122 -2.04 6.75 -9.74
CA PRO A 122 -1.85 5.36 -10.12
C PRO A 122 -1.88 4.38 -8.94
N LEU A 123 -1.61 4.85 -7.72
CA LEU A 123 -1.58 4.01 -6.53
C LEU A 123 -2.86 4.22 -5.71
N PHE A 124 -3.57 3.13 -5.40
CA PHE A 124 -4.70 3.16 -4.49
C PHE A 124 -4.53 2.20 -3.30
N LEU A 125 -4.71 2.72 -2.08
CA LEU A 125 -4.60 1.99 -0.83
C LEU A 125 -5.96 1.88 -0.16
N ALA A 126 -6.44 0.67 0.12
CA ALA A 126 -7.70 0.42 0.81
C ALA A 126 -7.51 -0.24 2.18
N ASN A 127 -8.23 0.22 3.19
CA ASN A 127 -8.30 -0.36 4.54
C ASN A 127 -9.77 -0.52 4.95
N GLY A 128 -10.15 -1.73 5.34
CA GLY A 128 -11.53 -2.11 5.66
C GLY A 128 -11.98 -3.34 4.86
N ALA A 129 -13.27 -3.66 4.90
CA ALA A 129 -13.81 -4.83 4.23
C ALA A 129 -13.67 -4.76 2.70
N GLU A 130 -13.35 -5.89 2.07
CA GLU A 130 -13.13 -6.00 0.63
C GLU A 130 -14.41 -5.72 -0.19
N SER A 131 -15.58 -6.02 0.36
CA SER A 131 -16.88 -5.68 -0.24
C SER A 131 -17.02 -4.18 -0.50
N TYR A 132 -16.61 -3.33 0.45
CA TYR A 132 -16.60 -1.88 0.25
C TYR A 132 -15.54 -1.44 -0.76
N ALA A 133 -14.35 -2.06 -0.76
CA ALA A 133 -13.33 -1.78 -1.76
C ALA A 133 -13.84 -2.10 -3.18
N ALA A 134 -14.56 -3.21 -3.36
CA ALA A 134 -15.16 -3.60 -4.64
C ALA A 134 -16.27 -2.64 -5.09
N ILE A 135 -17.16 -2.21 -4.18
CA ILE A 135 -18.22 -1.25 -4.50
C ILE A 135 -17.62 0.12 -4.87
N VAL A 136 -16.69 0.63 -4.08
CA VAL A 136 -16.02 1.92 -4.35
C VAL A 136 -15.25 1.84 -5.66
N GLY A 137 -14.46 0.78 -5.87
CA GLY A 137 -13.76 0.54 -7.12
C GLY A 137 -14.73 0.51 -8.31
N SER A 138 -15.82 -0.26 -8.23
CA SER A 138 -16.82 -0.31 -9.31
C SER A 138 -17.43 1.07 -9.60
N TRP A 139 -17.66 1.90 -8.60
CA TRP A 139 -18.18 3.25 -8.81
C TRP A 139 -17.17 4.10 -9.57
N PHE A 140 -15.90 4.14 -9.13
CA PHE A 140 -14.85 4.89 -9.81
C PHE A 140 -14.68 4.45 -11.27
N GLN A 141 -14.64 3.13 -11.53
CA GLN A 141 -14.51 2.61 -12.89
C GLN A 141 -15.68 3.04 -13.79
N LYS A 142 -16.91 3.06 -13.27
CA LYS A 142 -18.11 3.48 -14.03
C LYS A 142 -18.18 5.00 -14.22
N THR A 143 -17.69 5.78 -13.26
CA THR A 143 -17.80 7.24 -13.25
C THR A 143 -16.66 7.93 -14.00
N PHE A 144 -15.45 7.38 -13.97
CA PHE A 144 -14.24 8.01 -14.51
C PHE A 144 -13.50 7.14 -15.54
N ASP A 145 -14.16 6.10 -16.07
CA ASP A 145 -13.62 5.20 -17.09
C ASP A 145 -12.18 4.72 -16.80
N CYS A 146 -11.95 4.36 -15.54
CA CYS A 146 -10.66 3.84 -15.07
C CYS A 146 -10.75 2.35 -14.74
N ARG A 147 -9.61 1.73 -14.43
CA ARG A 147 -9.52 0.33 -14.04
C ARG A 147 -8.67 0.16 -12.80
N PHE A 148 -9.17 -0.63 -11.86
CA PHE A 148 -8.44 -1.05 -10.67
C PHE A 148 -7.89 -2.46 -10.89
N ARG A 149 -6.63 -2.68 -10.53
CA ARG A 149 -6.02 -4.01 -10.50
C ARG A 149 -5.30 -4.19 -9.18
N ARG A 150 -5.36 -5.39 -8.61
CA ARG A 150 -4.63 -5.71 -7.39
C ARG A 150 -3.13 -5.55 -7.65
N LEU A 151 -2.45 -4.77 -6.82
CA LEU A 151 -1.01 -4.53 -6.99
C LEU A 151 -0.22 -5.65 -6.33
N ALA A 152 0.03 -6.74 -7.06
CA ALA A 152 0.92 -7.79 -6.61
C ALA A 152 2.37 -7.30 -6.56
N ILE A 153 3.13 -7.70 -5.54
CA ILE A 153 4.54 -7.35 -5.37
C ILE A 153 5.37 -8.60 -5.68
N SER A 154 6.26 -8.50 -6.68
CA SER A 154 7.10 -9.62 -7.09
C SER A 154 8.15 -9.96 -6.01
N PRO A 155 8.67 -11.19 -5.96
CA PRO A 155 9.78 -11.53 -5.07
C PRO A 155 11.00 -10.63 -5.28
N LEU A 156 11.29 -10.22 -6.53
CA LEU A 156 12.33 -9.25 -6.84
C LEU A 156 12.06 -7.91 -6.16
N ASN A 157 10.85 -7.37 -6.27
CA ASN A 157 10.52 -6.09 -5.63
C ASN A 157 10.57 -6.21 -4.10
N LEU A 158 10.27 -7.38 -3.54
CA LEU A 158 10.43 -7.65 -2.11
C LEU A 158 11.90 -7.65 -1.69
N THR A 159 12.83 -8.21 -2.47
CA THR A 159 14.28 -8.16 -2.13
C THR A 159 14.79 -6.71 -2.14
N TRP A 160 14.37 -5.94 -3.14
CA TRP A 160 14.62 -4.50 -3.21
C TRP A 160 14.08 -3.76 -1.98
N MET A 161 12.82 -4.01 -1.59
CA MET A 161 12.23 -3.43 -0.38
C MET A 161 13.02 -3.81 0.89
N ALA A 162 13.50 -5.05 1.00
CA ALA A 162 14.30 -5.49 2.14
C ALA A 162 15.61 -4.70 2.24
N ALA A 163 16.35 -4.56 1.13
CA ALA A 163 17.59 -3.80 1.07
C ALA A 163 17.37 -2.31 1.39
N MET A 164 16.45 -1.65 0.67
CA MET A 164 16.14 -0.22 0.83
C MET A 164 15.73 0.13 2.26
N TRP A 165 14.84 -0.68 2.86
CA TRP A 165 14.33 -0.40 4.19
C TRP A 165 15.33 -0.74 5.29
N THR A 166 16.20 -1.72 5.07
CA THR A 166 17.30 -2.04 5.99
C THR A 166 18.33 -0.91 6.02
N GLY A 167 18.61 -0.26 4.89
CA GLY A 167 19.52 0.90 4.83
C GLY A 167 19.05 2.14 5.61
N CYS A 168 17.77 2.20 5.98
CA CYS A 168 17.21 3.33 6.72
C CYS A 168 17.74 3.43 8.16
N LYS A 169 17.93 4.66 8.66
CA LYS A 169 18.31 4.90 10.05
C LYS A 169 17.09 4.74 10.95
N VAL A 170 17.13 3.77 11.87
CA VAL A 170 16.03 3.46 12.79
C VAL A 170 16.47 3.74 14.23
N GLU A 171 15.50 3.97 15.13
CA GLU A 171 15.75 4.07 16.58
C GLU A 171 16.26 2.75 17.17
N LYS A 172 16.93 2.82 18.33
CA LYS A 172 17.62 1.69 18.98
C LYS A 172 16.73 0.50 19.37
N ASN A 173 15.40 0.65 19.36
CA ASN A 173 14.43 -0.41 19.72
C ASN A 173 13.59 -0.86 18.52
N ALA A 174 14.20 -0.88 17.33
CA ALA A 174 13.57 -1.31 16.09
C ALA A 174 13.08 -2.78 16.18
N SER A 175 11.95 -3.08 15.54
CA SER A 175 11.51 -4.46 15.36
C SER A 175 12.49 -5.24 14.48
N ALA A 176 12.54 -6.56 14.66
CA ALA A 176 13.32 -7.46 13.81
C ALA A 176 12.97 -7.28 12.32
N THR A 177 14.00 -7.44 11.48
CA THR A 177 13.82 -7.64 10.04
C THR A 177 13.37 -9.07 9.83
N GLU A 178 12.14 -9.27 9.35
CA GLU A 178 11.55 -10.59 9.08
C GLU A 178 11.38 -10.79 7.57
N LEU A 179 11.93 -11.89 7.07
CA LEU A 179 11.72 -12.39 5.72
C LEU A 179 10.89 -13.68 5.80
N VAL A 180 9.74 -13.71 5.11
CA VAL A 180 8.87 -14.89 5.08
C VAL A 180 8.90 -15.50 3.70
N PHE A 181 9.19 -16.79 3.66
CA PHE A 181 9.27 -17.59 2.45
C PHE A 181 8.19 -18.66 2.45
N SER A 182 7.55 -18.86 1.31
CA SER A 182 6.59 -19.94 1.12
C SER A 182 7.22 -21.07 0.33
N VAL A 183 7.05 -22.30 0.81
CA VAL A 183 7.60 -23.51 0.17
C VAL A 183 6.65 -23.96 -0.95
N PRO A 184 7.09 -23.99 -2.22
CA PRO A 184 6.24 -24.37 -3.34
C PRO A 184 5.91 -25.87 -3.34
N CYS A 185 4.84 -26.23 -4.07
CA CYS A 185 4.49 -27.62 -4.40
C CYS A 185 4.17 -28.54 -3.21
N LEU A 186 3.72 -28.00 -2.08
CA LEU A 186 3.25 -28.77 -0.93
C LEU A 186 1.72 -28.87 -0.88
N PRO A 187 1.16 -29.99 -0.39
CA PRO A 187 -0.28 -30.14 -0.22
C PRO A 187 -0.85 -29.24 0.88
N GLN A 188 -0.01 -28.78 1.82
CA GLN A 188 -0.35 -27.82 2.86
C GLN A 188 0.62 -26.63 2.77
N PRO A 189 0.14 -25.39 2.95
CA PRO A 189 1.01 -24.22 2.93
C PRO A 189 2.01 -24.32 4.09
N LEU A 190 3.29 -24.22 3.75
CA LEU A 190 4.37 -24.17 4.73
C LEU A 190 5.16 -22.89 4.48
N ASP A 191 5.17 -22.03 5.48
CA ASP A 191 5.94 -20.79 5.45
C ASP A 191 7.10 -20.88 6.44
N ILE A 192 8.26 -20.37 6.00
CA ILE A 192 9.49 -20.26 6.78
C ILE A 192 9.68 -18.78 7.10
N SER A 193 9.65 -18.42 8.38
CA SER A 193 10.00 -17.08 8.83
C SER A 193 11.46 -17.03 9.26
N TYR A 194 12.21 -16.09 8.69
CA TYR A 194 13.58 -15.77 9.05
C TYR A 194 13.64 -14.36 9.64
N ALA A 195 13.71 -14.29 10.97
CA ALA A 195 13.85 -13.04 11.73
C ALA A 195 15.32 -12.75 12.06
N ILE A 196 15.75 -11.52 11.79
CA ILE A 196 17.11 -11.02 11.96
C ILE A 196 17.04 -9.77 12.84
N HIS A 197 17.97 -9.64 13.79
CA HIS A 197 18.06 -8.44 14.60
C HIS A 197 18.34 -7.22 13.69
N PRO A 198 17.66 -6.08 13.87
CA PRO A 198 17.78 -4.96 12.94
C PRO A 198 19.20 -4.40 12.85
N GLU A 199 19.96 -4.45 13.95
CA GLU A 199 21.37 -4.02 13.97
C GLU A 199 22.27 -4.95 13.14
N ASP A 200 22.02 -6.26 13.16
CA ASP A 200 22.80 -7.22 12.38
C ASP A 200 22.47 -7.10 10.89
N ALA A 201 21.20 -6.94 10.54
CA ALA A 201 20.77 -6.68 9.17
C ALA A 201 21.38 -5.38 8.65
N LYS A 202 21.38 -4.32 9.48
CA LYS A 202 21.99 -3.03 9.13
C LYS A 202 23.50 -3.13 8.96
N ALA A 203 24.19 -3.81 9.87
CA ALA A 203 25.62 -4.01 9.80
C ALA A 203 26.01 -4.78 8.53
N LEU A 204 25.26 -5.84 8.18
CA LEU A 204 25.45 -6.56 6.93
C LEU A 204 25.25 -5.63 5.73
N TRP A 205 24.15 -4.88 5.68
CA TRP A 205 23.89 -3.93 4.61
C TRP A 205 25.01 -2.90 4.45
N ASP A 206 25.54 -2.37 5.55
CA ASP A 206 26.62 -1.39 5.56
C ASP A 206 27.97 -1.94 5.05
N THR A 207 28.16 -3.26 5.07
CA THR A 207 29.32 -3.89 4.41
C THR A 207 29.14 -4.11 2.91
N VAL A 208 27.88 -4.15 2.45
CA VAL A 208 27.52 -4.41 1.06
C VAL A 208 27.44 -3.11 0.26
N GLN A 209 26.82 -2.08 0.84
CA GLN A 209 26.63 -0.78 0.20
C GLN A 209 27.98 -0.07 0.00
N LYS A 210 28.32 0.20 -1.26
CA LYS A 210 29.57 0.89 -1.62
C LYS A 210 29.40 2.40 -1.62
N THR A 211 28.27 2.88 -2.14
CA THR A 211 27.97 4.30 -2.30
C THR A 211 26.70 4.66 -1.53
N PRO A 212 26.77 5.51 -0.50
CA PRO A 212 25.58 5.95 0.21
C PRO A 212 24.61 6.69 -0.71
N GLY A 213 23.35 6.25 -0.74
CA GLY A 213 22.26 6.92 -1.47
C GLY A 213 21.99 6.34 -2.86
N GLU A 214 22.88 5.52 -3.39
CA GLU A 214 22.64 4.69 -4.56
C GLU A 214 22.52 3.23 -4.10
N ILE A 215 21.60 2.49 -4.72
CA ILE A 215 21.39 1.07 -4.45
C ILE A 215 21.36 0.36 -5.80
N THR A 216 22.31 -0.54 -6.04
CA THR A 216 22.37 -1.31 -7.29
C THR A 216 21.79 -2.71 -7.13
N GLN A 217 21.41 -3.34 -8.24
CA GLN A 217 20.93 -4.73 -8.23
C GLN A 217 21.98 -5.67 -7.65
N GLU A 218 23.26 -5.46 -7.96
CA GLU A 218 24.35 -6.30 -7.45
C GLU A 218 24.50 -6.21 -5.93
N GLU A 219 24.27 -5.03 -5.35
CA GLU A 219 24.26 -4.84 -3.90
C GLU A 219 23.07 -5.54 -3.25
N VAL A 220 21.88 -5.44 -3.85
CA VAL A 220 20.68 -6.15 -3.38
C VAL A 220 20.90 -7.66 -3.42
N ASP A 221 21.43 -8.18 -4.51
CA ASP A 221 21.69 -9.61 -4.69
C ASP A 221 22.73 -10.11 -3.68
N LEU A 222 23.85 -9.39 -3.52
CA LEU A 222 24.88 -9.74 -2.55
C LEU A 222 24.35 -9.73 -1.11
N PHE A 223 23.53 -8.75 -0.76
CA PHE A 223 22.89 -8.68 0.56
C PHE A 223 21.99 -9.90 0.80
N MET A 224 21.11 -10.24 -0.14
CA MET A 224 20.21 -11.38 -0.02
C MET A 224 20.97 -12.71 -0.01
N ASP A 225 22.01 -12.86 -0.83
CA ASP A 225 22.84 -14.06 -0.88
C ASP A 225 23.60 -14.30 0.42
N CYS A 226 24.08 -13.24 1.07
CA CYS A 226 24.66 -13.33 2.41
C CYS A 226 23.65 -13.87 3.43
N LEU A 227 22.42 -13.37 3.41
CA LEU A 227 21.34 -13.84 4.30
C LEU A 227 20.96 -15.30 4.02
N TYR A 228 20.84 -15.68 2.74
CA TYR A 228 20.54 -17.06 2.34
C TYR A 228 21.66 -18.02 2.73
N SER A 229 22.91 -17.61 2.54
CA SER A 229 24.09 -18.39 2.91
C SER A 229 24.19 -18.59 4.42
N HIS A 230 23.91 -17.53 5.20
CA HIS A 230 23.83 -17.63 6.65
C HIS A 230 22.73 -18.61 7.08
N PHE A 231 21.51 -18.47 6.56
CA PHE A 231 20.41 -19.37 6.90
C PHE A 231 20.74 -20.83 6.55
N HIS A 232 21.25 -21.08 5.35
CA HIS A 232 21.66 -22.42 4.93
C HIS A 232 22.77 -23.00 5.82
N ARG A 233 23.77 -22.18 6.21
CA ARG A 233 24.86 -22.63 7.09
C ARG A 233 24.33 -23.23 8.40
N HIS A 234 23.32 -22.59 9.00
CA HIS A 234 22.75 -22.97 10.29
C HIS A 234 21.65 -24.04 10.19
N PHE A 235 20.74 -23.93 9.22
CA PHE A 235 19.53 -24.77 9.15
C PHE A 235 19.58 -25.83 8.04
N LYS A 236 20.58 -25.79 7.15
CA LYS A 236 20.70 -26.68 5.97
C LYS A 236 19.49 -26.64 5.03
N ILE A 237 18.81 -25.49 5.00
CA ILE A 237 17.67 -25.21 4.12
C ILE A 237 18.09 -24.18 3.08
N HIS A 238 17.84 -24.46 1.81
CA HIS A 238 18.06 -23.52 0.71
C HIS A 238 16.84 -22.61 0.52
N LEU A 239 16.86 -21.42 1.12
CA LEU A 239 15.81 -20.42 0.93
C LEU A 239 15.65 -19.99 -0.53
N SER A 240 16.72 -20.04 -1.33
CA SER A 240 16.67 -19.77 -2.77
C SER A 240 15.78 -20.75 -3.56
N ALA A 241 15.49 -21.93 -3.01
CA ALA A 241 14.54 -22.89 -3.59
C ALA A 241 13.07 -22.63 -3.17
N THR A 242 12.84 -21.61 -2.35
CA THR A 242 11.51 -21.18 -1.88
C THR A 242 11.16 -19.82 -2.46
N LYS A 243 9.93 -19.34 -2.25
CA LYS A 243 9.48 -18.04 -2.75
C LYS A 243 9.41 -17.03 -1.61
N LEU A 244 10.15 -15.93 -1.70
CA LEU A 244 9.97 -14.79 -0.80
C LEU A 244 8.56 -14.20 -1.02
N VAL A 245 7.73 -14.20 0.03
CA VAL A 245 6.34 -13.74 -0.02
C VAL A 245 6.09 -12.52 0.85
N LYS A 246 6.92 -12.27 1.87
CA LYS A 246 6.79 -11.07 2.71
C LYS A 246 8.13 -10.59 3.25
N VAL A 247 8.22 -9.28 3.38
CA VAL A 247 9.31 -8.56 4.01
C VAL A 247 8.73 -7.65 5.08
N SER A 248 9.29 -7.65 6.27
CA SER A 248 8.96 -6.72 7.33
C SER A 248 10.23 -6.17 7.95
N THR A 249 10.29 -4.86 8.08
CA THR A 249 11.35 -4.15 8.80
C THR A 249 10.70 -3.21 9.80
N ALA A 250 11.49 -2.40 10.50
CA ALA A 250 10.95 -1.32 11.31
C ALA A 250 10.31 -0.18 10.50
N ILE A 251 10.53 -0.13 9.18
CA ILE A 251 10.03 0.92 8.30
C ILE A 251 8.62 0.61 7.79
N ALA A 252 8.47 -0.59 7.22
CA ALA A 252 7.23 -1.08 6.64
C ALA A 252 7.21 -2.61 6.58
N SER A 253 6.04 -3.16 6.30
CA SER A 253 5.84 -4.58 5.99
C SER A 253 5.10 -4.69 4.67
N ALA A 254 5.63 -5.43 3.70
CA ALA A 254 4.97 -5.74 2.43
C ALA A 254 4.84 -7.24 2.22
N HIS A 255 3.74 -7.66 1.62
CA HIS A 255 3.46 -9.03 1.21
C HIS A 255 3.16 -9.08 -0.29
N CYS A 256 3.46 -10.20 -0.95
CA CYS A 256 3.41 -10.35 -2.40
C CYS A 256 1.99 -10.22 -2.99
N ASP A 257 0.95 -10.36 -2.17
CA ASP A 257 -0.46 -10.18 -2.53
C ASP A 257 -0.92 -8.70 -2.50
N GLY A 258 0.02 -7.77 -2.36
CA GLY A 258 -0.28 -6.34 -2.33
C GLY A 258 -0.80 -5.85 -0.99
N ILE A 259 -0.42 -6.50 0.12
CA ILE A 259 -0.69 -5.99 1.46
C ILE A 259 0.53 -5.21 1.96
N ILE A 260 0.32 -3.98 2.44
CA ILE A 260 1.37 -3.17 3.07
C ILE A 260 0.94 -2.63 4.44
N LYS A 261 1.91 -2.46 5.35
CA LYS A 261 1.78 -1.72 6.60
C LYS A 261 2.90 -0.70 6.70
N PHE A 262 2.57 0.56 6.94
CA PHE A 262 3.55 1.61 7.20
C PHE A 262 3.82 1.70 8.71
N LEU A 263 5.08 1.70 9.13
CA LEU A 263 5.45 1.67 10.55
C LEU A 263 6.13 2.95 11.01
N GLN A 264 6.86 3.63 10.11
CA GLN A 264 7.51 4.91 10.40
C GLN A 264 7.06 6.03 9.45
N SER A 265 6.61 7.14 10.03
CA SER A 265 6.18 8.34 9.28
C SER A 265 7.29 8.97 8.47
N LYS A 266 8.53 9.00 9.01
CA LYS A 266 9.69 9.62 8.38
C LYS A 266 9.97 9.09 6.97
N TYR A 267 9.69 7.80 6.74
CA TYR A 267 9.98 7.13 5.48
C TYR A 267 8.74 6.91 4.61
N LEU A 268 7.57 7.41 5.03
CA LEU A 268 6.29 7.17 4.36
C LEU A 268 6.32 7.60 2.88
N ILE A 269 6.83 8.80 2.60
CA ILE A 269 6.92 9.32 1.22
C ILE A 269 7.81 8.44 0.35
N GLY A 270 8.98 8.03 0.86
CA GLY A 270 9.88 7.13 0.12
C GLY A 270 9.26 5.77 -0.18
N VAL A 271 8.50 5.21 0.76
CA VAL A 271 7.76 3.96 0.52
C VAL A 271 6.63 4.17 -0.50
N LEU A 272 5.88 5.28 -0.41
CA LEU A 272 4.82 5.59 -1.36
C LEU A 272 5.35 5.85 -2.78
N MET A 273 6.51 6.47 -2.91
CA MET A 273 7.20 6.66 -4.19
C MET A 273 7.50 5.33 -4.87
N LEU A 274 8.15 4.40 -4.15
CA LEU A 274 8.39 3.03 -4.64
C LEU A 274 7.08 2.33 -5.05
N LEU A 275 6.05 2.41 -4.21
CA LEU A 275 4.75 1.79 -4.54
C LEU A 275 4.07 2.45 -5.74
N THR A 276 4.26 3.75 -5.93
CA THR A 276 3.75 4.49 -7.09
C THR A 276 4.43 3.97 -8.35
N GLU A 277 5.75 3.87 -8.37
CA GLU A 277 6.51 3.28 -9.49
C GLU A 277 6.05 1.85 -9.82
N LEU A 278 5.82 1.02 -8.80
CA LEU A 278 5.27 -0.33 -8.98
C LEU A 278 3.85 -0.32 -9.55
N ALA A 279 3.01 0.64 -9.17
CA ALA A 279 1.67 0.76 -9.72
C ALA A 279 1.69 1.22 -11.18
N ILE A 280 2.58 2.16 -11.50
CA ILE A 280 2.83 2.69 -12.84
C ILE A 280 3.26 1.57 -13.80
N SER A 281 4.24 0.76 -13.41
CA SER A 281 4.76 -0.34 -14.25
C SER A 281 3.72 -1.45 -14.54
N GLN A 282 2.61 -1.52 -13.81
CA GLN A 282 1.51 -2.46 -14.08
C GLN A 282 0.39 -1.88 -14.97
N ILE A 283 0.43 -0.57 -15.22
CA ILE A 283 -0.50 0.14 -16.09
C ILE A 283 0.02 0.14 -17.53
N GLN A 284 1.33 0.31 -17.71
CA GLN A 284 2.05 0.17 -18.99
C GLN A 284 1.95 -1.26 -19.54
#